data_AF-A0A2S7IUA7-F1
#
_entry.id   AF-A0A2S7IUA7-F1
#
_cell.length_a   1.000
_cell.length_b   1.000
_cell.length_c   1.000
_cell.angle_alpha   90.00
_cell.angle_beta   90.00
_cell.angle_gamma   90.00
#
_symmetry.space_group_name_H-M   'P 1'
#
loop_
_entity.id
_entity.type
_entity.pdbx_description
1 polymer ?
#
loop_
_entity_poly.entity_id
_entity_poly.type
_entity_poly.pdbx_seq_one_letter_code
_entity_poly.pdbx_strand_id
1 'polypeptide(L)' 'WARRCVTETGVRALRVADSSIFPRITNGNLNGPSIMGGEKASDHILGRTPLARSNQEPWINPRWREADR' A
#
# COMPACT_ATOMS: atom_id res chain seq x y z
N TRP A 1 4.92 1.98 6.87
CA TRP A 1 4.69 1.65 5.44
C TRP A 1 5.13 0.22 5.11
N ALA A 2 6.27 -0.27 5.63
CA ALA A 2 6.24 -1.55 6.33
C ALA A 2 5.85 -1.24 7.78
N ARG A 3 4.78 -1.83 8.31
CA ARG A 3 4.53 -1.72 9.76
C ARG A 3 5.57 -2.64 10.42
N ARG A 4 6.23 -2.18 11.49
CA ARG A 4 6.87 -3.13 12.41
C ARG A 4 5.71 -3.95 12.95
N CYS A 5 5.61 -5.20 12.54
CA CYS A 5 4.56 -6.06 13.07
C CYS A 5 4.98 -6.45 14.47
N VAL A 6 4.31 -5.86 15.46
CA VAL A 6 4.19 -6.47 16.78
C VAL A 6 3.06 -7.48 16.61
N THR A 7 3.42 -8.74 16.35
CA THR A 7 2.49 -9.84 16.53
C THR A 7 2.16 -9.95 18.02
N GLU A 8 1.07 -10.62 18.38
CA GLU A 8 0.71 -10.92 19.78
C GLU A 8 1.84 -11.68 20.53
N THR A 9 2.77 -12.28 19.77
CA THR A 9 4.01 -12.96 20.20
C THR A 9 5.29 -12.10 20.17
N GLY A 10 5.22 -10.79 19.88
CA GLY A 10 6.32 -9.86 20.13
C GLY A 10 7.60 -10.08 19.30
N VAL A 11 7.50 -10.53 18.04
CA VAL A 11 8.69 -10.75 17.20
C VAL A 11 9.29 -9.42 16.73
N ARG A 12 10.49 -9.10 17.20
CA ARG A 12 11.25 -7.93 16.72
C ARG A 12 11.79 -8.20 15.30
N ALA A 13 11.79 -7.15 14.47
CA ALA A 13 12.29 -7.13 13.09
C ALA A 13 11.47 -7.90 12.03
N LEU A 14 10.27 -8.39 12.36
CA LEU A 14 9.32 -8.90 11.36
C LEU A 14 8.70 -7.76 10.55
N ARG A 15 8.73 -7.89 9.22
CA ARG A 15 8.09 -6.99 8.26
C ARG A 15 7.02 -7.76 7.50
N VAL A 16 5.81 -7.23 7.46
CA VAL A 16 4.72 -7.77 6.63
C VAL A 16 4.49 -6.82 5.46
N ALA A 17 4.35 -7.39 4.26
CA ALA A 17 4.13 -6.68 3.01
C ALA A 17 3.08 -7.43 2.17
N ASP A 18 1.81 -7.24 2.52
CA ASP A 18 0.64 -7.79 1.83
C ASP A 18 -0.50 -6.76 1.81
N SER A 19 -1.69 -7.14 1.35
CA SER A 19 -2.87 -6.26 1.33
C SER A 19 -3.41 -5.89 2.73
N SER A 20 -3.06 -6.65 3.78
CA SER A 20 -3.55 -6.41 5.15
C SER A 20 -2.94 -5.16 5.79
N ILE A 21 -1.83 -4.65 5.23
CA ILE A 21 -1.15 -3.46 5.77
C ILE A 21 -1.91 -2.15 5.49
N PHE A 22 -2.82 -2.16 4.51
CA PHE A 22 -3.57 -0.99 4.06
C PHE A 22 -4.65 -0.61 5.10
N PRO A 23 -4.70 0.65 5.58
CA PRO A 23 -5.64 1.08 6.62
C PRO A 23 -7.09 1.21 6.14
N ARG A 24 -7.31 1.23 4.82
CA ARG A 24 -8.62 1.20 4.17
C ARG A 24 -8.49 0.40 2.89
N ILE A 25 -9.54 -0.35 2.55
CA ILE A 25 -9.66 -1.02 1.26
C ILE A 25 -9.60 0.06 0.18
N THR A 26 -8.69 -0.12 -0.78
CA THR A 26 -8.60 0.77 -1.94
C THR A 26 -9.85 0.59 -2.81
N ASN A 27 -10.39 1.69 -3.35
CA ASN A 27 -11.59 1.68 -4.21
C ASN A 27 -11.31 1.06 -5.60
N GLY A 28 -10.87 -0.19 -5.66
CA GLY A 28 -10.47 -0.90 -6.87
C GLY A 28 -9.89 -2.29 -6.58
N ASN A 29 -9.39 -2.97 -7.61
CA ASN A 29 -8.81 -4.30 -7.49
C ASN A 29 -7.58 -4.31 -6.55
N LEU A 30 -7.60 -5.18 -5.55
CA LEU A 30 -6.55 -5.34 -4.53
C LEU A 30 -5.20 -5.81 -5.08
N ASN A 31 -5.15 -6.37 -6.29
CA ASN A 31 -3.91 -6.83 -6.93
C ASN A 31 -2.91 -5.68 -7.13
N GLY A 32 -3.37 -4.55 -7.66
CA GLY A 32 -2.49 -3.39 -7.93
C GLY A 32 -1.83 -2.83 -6.66
N PRO A 33 -2.60 -2.50 -5.61
CA PRO A 33 -2.06 -2.09 -4.32
C PRO A 33 -1.12 -3.11 -3.71
N SER A 34 -1.42 -4.41 -3.81
CA SER A 34 -0.57 -5.48 -3.25
C SER A 34 0.79 -5.53 -3.95
N ILE A 35 0.81 -5.45 -5.29
CA ILE A 35 2.04 -5.42 -6.08
C ILE A 35 2.86 -4.16 -5.75
N MET A 36 2.22 -2.98 -5.73
CA MET A 36 2.86 -1.72 -5.38
C MET A 36 3.49 -1.76 -3.97
N GLY A 37 2.78 -2.35 -3.00
CA GLY A 37 3.28 -2.53 -1.64
C GLY A 37 4.50 -3.44 -1.59
N GLY A 38 4.49 -4.52 -2.38
CA GLY A 38 5.59 -5.48 -2.51
C GLY A 38 6.86 -4.89 -3.14
N GLU A 39 6.75 -4.15 -4.24
CA GLU A 39 7.89 -3.48 -4.89
C GLU A 39 8.58 -2.52 -3.91
N LYS A 40 7.77 -1.75 -3.21
CA LYS A 40 8.24 -0.79 -2.21
C LYS A 40 8.89 -1.44 -0.99
N ALA A 41 8.35 -2.56 -0.52
CA ALA A 41 8.97 -3.35 0.54
C ALA A 41 10.32 -3.93 0.09
N SER A 42 10.42 -4.34 -1.18
CA SER A 42 11.65 -4.85 -1.77
C SER A 42 12.76 -3.80 -1.78
N ASP A 43 12.43 -2.55 -2.12
CA ASP A 43 13.39 -1.43 -2.03
C ASP A 43 13.93 -1.25 -0.60
N HIS A 44 13.07 -1.36 0.40
CA HIS A 44 13.49 -1.28 1.80
C HIS A 44 14.33 -2.45 2.28
N ILE A 45 14.08 -3.66 1.77
CA ILE A 45 14.86 -4.86 2.11
C ILE A 45 16.23 -4.82 1.44
N LEU A 46 16.29 -4.38 0.19
CA LEU A 46 17.52 -4.29 -0.61
C LEU A 46 18.31 -3.00 -0.37
N GLY A 47 17.81 -2.07 0.44
CA GLY A 47 18.45 -0.78 0.71
C GLY A 47 18.48 0.16 -0.50
N ARG A 48 17.57 -0.02 -1.46
CA ARG A 48 17.45 0.85 -2.64
C ARG A 48 16.73 2.13 -2.27
N THR A 49 17.15 3.23 -2.91
CA THR A 49 16.46 4.52 -2.75
C THR A 49 15.11 4.42 -3.48
N PRO A 50 13.97 4.57 -2.78
CA PRO A 50 12.66 4.53 -3.43
C PRO A 50 12.52 5.67 -4.45
N LEU A 51 11.72 5.42 -5.49
CA LEU A 51 11.35 6.46 -6.45
C LEU A 51 10.69 7.67 -5.75
N ALA A 52 10.85 8.85 -6.35
CA ALA A 52 10.19 10.06 -5.88
C ALA A 52 8.67 9.86 -5.84
N ARG A 53 8.02 10.50 -4.86
CA ARG A 53 6.56 10.45 -4.72
C ARG A 53 5.92 10.97 -6.01
N SER A 54 4.94 10.23 -6.53
CA SER A 54 4.08 10.76 -7.59
C SER A 54 3.22 11.91 -7.05
N ASN A 55 3.27 13.06 -7.71
CA ASN A 55 2.43 14.23 -7.41
C ASN A 55 1.13 14.23 -8.22
N GLN A 56 0.76 13.12 -8.84
CA GLN A 56 -0.50 13.00 -9.58
C GLN A 56 -1.67 13.02 -8.61
N GLU A 57 -2.63 13.91 -8.86
CA GLU A 57 -3.88 13.92 -8.11
C GLU A 57 -4.81 12.81 -8.63
N PRO A 58 -5.52 12.10 -7.74
CA PRO A 58 -6.52 11.13 -8.16
C PRO A 58 -7.60 11.86 -8.97
N TRP A 59 -7.83 11.42 -10.20
CA TRP A 59 -8.97 11.90 -10.96
C TRP A 59 -10.26 11.41 -10.31
N ILE A 60 -11.13 12.35 -9.91
CA ILE A 60 -12.44 12.06 -9.33
C ILE A 60 -13.49 12.29 -10.41
N ASN A 61 -14.25 11.24 -10.73
CA ASN A 61 -15.35 11.34 -11.70
C ASN A 61 -16.35 12.43 -11.24
N PRO A 62 -16.65 13.47 -12.04
CA PRO A 62 -17.58 14.55 -11.67
C PRO A 62 -19.00 14.06 -11.33
N ARG A 63 -19.41 12.91 -11.86
CA ARG A 63 -20.73 12.28 -11.64
C ARG A 63 -20.69 11.13 -10.63
N TRP A 64 -19.66 11.05 -9.78
CA TRP A 64 -19.52 9.96 -8.81
C TRP A 64 -20.76 9.78 -7.91
N ARG A 65 -21.54 10.85 -7.67
CA ARG A 65 -22.81 10.81 -6.90
C ARG A 65 -23.99 10.18 -7.64
N GLU A 66 -23.98 10.16 -8.97
CA GLU A 66 -25.14 9.79 -9.80
C GLU A 66 -24.93 8.50 -10.58
N ALA A 67 -23.67 8.17 -10.90
CA ALA A 67 -23.31 7.09 -11.83
C ALA A 67 -22.66 5.87 -11.19
N ASP A 68 -22.25 5.94 -9.92
CA ASP A 68 -21.67 4.81 -9.18
C ASP A 68 -22.82 4.04 -8.50
N ARG A 69 -23.57 3.30 -9.33
CA ARG A 69 -24.61 2.33 -8.93
C ARG A 69 -24.18 0.92 -9.28
#